data_AF-A0AAW8C7G7-F1
#
_entry.id   AF-A0AAW8C7G7-F1
#
_cell.length_a   1.000
_cell.length_b   1.000
_cell.length_c   1.000
_cell.angle_alpha   90.00
_cell.angle_beta   90.00
_cell.angle_gamma   90.00
#
_symmetry.space_group_name_H-M   'P 1'
#
loop_
_entity.id
_entity.type
_entity.pdbx_description
1 polymer ?
#
loop_
_entity_poly.entity_id
_entity_poly.type
_entity_poly.pdbx_seq_one_letter_code
_entity_poly.pdbx_strand_id
1 'polypeptide(L)'
;MNDIYEALTKELLDKNDKLSYAQARAWVELLWEDFQTTYAKSGRYQGEEMTEQVVRSWINNHGVRLHEMRTNNPKYSHLINQEDHLKH
;
A
#
# COMPACT_ATOMS: atom_id res chain seq x y z
N MET A 1 -2.05 -6.48 12.82
CA MET A 1 -2.24 -6.50 11.34
C MET A 1 -3.40 -5.65 10.83
N ASN A 2 -4.67 -6.02 11.05
CA ASN A 2 -5.80 -5.32 10.38
C ASN A 2 -5.92 -3.84 10.76
N ASP A 3 -5.70 -3.48 12.02
CA ASP A 3 -5.72 -2.09 12.49
C ASP A 3 -4.59 -1.24 11.89
N ILE A 4 -3.39 -1.81 11.72
CA ILE A 4 -2.25 -1.12 11.09
C ILE A 4 -2.56 -0.85 9.62
N TYR A 5 -3.05 -1.85 8.90
CA TYR A 5 -3.40 -1.67 7.49
C TYR A 5 -4.53 -0.67 7.33
N GLU A 6 -5.52 -0.66 8.23
CA GLU A 6 -6.60 0.33 8.22
C GLU A 6 -6.08 1.76 8.45
N ALA A 7 -5.15 1.94 9.39
CA ALA A 7 -4.51 3.23 9.64
C ALA A 7 -3.74 3.73 8.42
N LEU A 8 -2.88 2.88 7.84
CA LEU A 8 -2.11 3.21 6.63
C LEU A 8 -3.01 3.49 5.43
N THR A 9 -4.12 2.75 5.28
CA THR A 9 -5.11 3.01 4.22
C THR A 9 -5.74 4.37 4.38
N LYS A 10 -6.13 4.77 5.60
CA LYS A 10 -6.69 6.10 5.87
C LYS A 10 -5.67 7.21 5.57
N GLU A 11 -4.41 7.02 5.95
CA GLU A 11 -3.35 7.98 5.64
C GLU A 11 -3.09 8.12 4.14
N LEU A 12 -3.20 7.02 3.38
CA LEU A 12 -3.08 7.07 1.94
C LEU A 12 -4.27 7.79 1.30
N LEU A 13 -5.49 7.55 1.78
CA LEU A 13 -6.69 8.24 1.28
C LEU A 13 -6.68 9.75 1.59
N ASP A 14 -6.18 10.14 2.77
CA ASP A 14 -6.00 11.55 3.14
C ASP A 14 -5.04 12.28 2.16
N LYS A 15 -4.03 11.56 1.65
CA LYS A 15 -3.05 12.10 0.70
C LYS A 15 -3.47 12.01 -0.77
N ASN A 16 -4.35 11.09 -1.10
CA ASN A 16 -4.70 10.79 -2.48
C ASN A 16 -6.20 10.47 -2.59
N ASP A 17 -6.97 11.52 -2.84
CA ASP A 17 -8.42 11.46 -2.99
C ASP A 17 -8.88 10.77 -4.29
N LYS A 18 -7.95 10.40 -5.18
CA LYS A 18 -8.25 9.72 -6.45
C LYS A 18 -8.30 8.21 -6.32
N LEU A 19 -7.81 7.65 -5.21
CA LEU A 19 -7.92 6.23 -4.94
C LEU A 19 -9.26 5.93 -4.27
N SER A 20 -9.91 4.84 -4.67
CA SER A 20 -10.95 4.24 -3.84
C SER A 20 -10.32 3.60 -2.60
N TYR A 21 -11.13 3.36 -1.56
CA TYR A 21 -10.65 2.64 -0.37
C TYR A 21 -10.06 1.27 -0.73
N ALA A 22 -10.69 0.54 -1.66
CA ALA A 22 -10.20 -0.76 -2.11
C ALA A 22 -8.83 -0.67 -2.80
N GLN A 23 -8.62 0.35 -3.65
CA GLN A 23 -7.32 0.59 -4.28
C GLN A 23 -6.26 0.98 -3.26
N ALA A 24 -6.59 1.88 -2.33
CA ALA A 24 -5.67 2.29 -1.26
C ALA A 24 -5.28 1.10 -0.37
N ARG A 25 -6.25 0.26 0.02
CA ARG A 25 -6.01 -0.95 0.79
C ARG A 25 -5.11 -1.93 0.02
N ALA A 26 -5.39 -2.17 -1.26
CA ALA A 26 -4.56 -3.04 -2.10
C ALA A 26 -3.12 -2.53 -2.21
N TRP A 27 -2.91 -1.21 -2.33
CA TRP A 27 -1.57 -0.62 -2.31
C TRP A 27 -0.85 -0.85 -0.99
N VAL A 28 -1.51 -0.62 0.15
CA VAL A 28 -0.92 -0.85 1.48
C VAL A 28 -0.47 -2.29 1.65
N GLU A 29 -1.33 -3.24 1.28
CA GLU A 29 -1.01 -4.67 1.41
C GLU A 29 0.11 -5.10 0.46
N LEU A 30 0.10 -4.62 -0.79
CA LEU A 30 1.17 -4.87 -1.76
C LEU A 30 2.52 -4.33 -1.26
N LEU A 31 2.56 -3.07 -0.81
CA LEU A 31 3.78 -2.45 -0.29
C LEU A 31 4.32 -3.21 0.92
N TRP A 32 3.42 -3.62 1.82
CA TRP A 32 3.78 -4.41 2.99
C TRP A 32 4.41 -5.76 2.61
N GLU A 33 3.76 -6.53 1.74
CA GLU A 33 4.25 -7.84 1.30
C GLU A 33 5.57 -7.73 0.52
N ASP A 34 5.72 -6.70 -0.33
CA ASP A 34 6.96 -6.43 -1.05
C ASP A 34 8.11 -6.14 -0.10
N PHE A 35 7.88 -5.35 0.96
CA PHE A 35 8.88 -5.08 1.99
C PHE A 35 9.24 -6.36 2.74
N GLN A 36 8.25 -7.10 3.26
CA GLN A 36 8.49 -8.33 4.00
C GLN A 36 9.26 -9.36 3.15
N THR A 37 8.90 -9.53 1.88
CA THR A 37 9.57 -10.46 0.96
C THR A 37 11.02 -10.05 0.70
N THR A 38 11.27 -8.75 0.51
CA THR A 38 12.61 -8.20 0.28
C THR A 38 13.48 -8.34 1.52
N TYR A 39 12.93 -8.02 2.69
CA TYR A 39 13.69 -7.94 3.93
C TYR A 39 13.82 -9.28 4.66
N ALA A 40 12.87 -10.21 4.50
CA ALA A 40 13.01 -11.59 4.98
C ALA A 40 14.24 -12.28 4.37
N LYS A 41 14.56 -11.96 3.10
CA LYS A 41 15.76 -12.47 2.42
C LYS A 41 17.06 -11.91 3.01
N SER A 42 17.01 -10.78 3.71
CA SER A 42 18.20 -10.11 4.27
C SER A 42 18.59 -10.62 5.67
N GLY A 43 17.74 -11.41 6.33
CA GLY A 43 17.92 -11.83 7.72
C GLY A 43 17.81 -10.70 8.76
N ARG A 44 17.48 -9.48 8.35
CA ARG A 44 17.39 -8.28 9.21
C ARG A 44 15.97 -7.88 9.58
N TYR A 45 14.97 -8.71 9.26
CA TYR A 45 13.57 -8.39 9.52
C TYR A 45 13.32 -8.13 11.02
N GLN A 46 12.96 -6.88 11.35
CA GLN A 46 12.73 -6.43 12.73
C GLN A 46 11.25 -6.48 13.14
N GLY A 47 10.39 -7.11 12.35
CA GLY A 47 8.96 -7.27 12.68
C GLY A 47 8.04 -6.26 12.01
N GLU A 48 6.78 -6.25 12.48
CA GLU A 48 5.68 -5.46 11.94
C GLU A 48 5.92 -3.95 12.11
N GLU A 49 6.50 -3.50 13.23
CA GLU A 49 6.74 -2.08 13.53
C GLU A 49 7.68 -1.42 12.50
N MET A 50 8.79 -2.08 12.14
CA MET A 50 9.70 -1.61 11.10
C MET A 50 9.01 -1.57 9.74
N THR A 51 8.20 -2.59 9.44
CA THR A 51 7.47 -2.66 8.17
C THR A 51 6.49 -1.50 8.05
N GLU A 52 5.75 -1.22 9.12
CA GLU A 52 4.83 -0.10 9.18
C GLU A 52 5.55 1.23 8.92
N GLN A 53 6.68 1.49 9.58
CA GLN A 53 7.44 2.72 9.38
C GLN A 53 7.91 2.91 7.92
N VAL A 54 8.36 1.82 7.29
CA VAL A 54 8.80 1.87 5.89
C VAL A 54 7.63 2.08 4.94
N VAL A 55 6.54 1.33 5.09
CA VAL A 55 5.33 1.49 4.25
C VAL A 55 4.74 2.89 4.41
N ARG A 56 4.68 3.41 5.65
CA ARG A 56 4.26 4.79 5.94
C ARG A 56 5.17 5.81 5.25
N SER A 57 6.48 5.60 5.22
CA SER A 57 7.41 6.46 4.48
C SER A 57 7.12 6.44 2.97
N TRP A 58 6.86 5.26 2.38
CA TRP A 58 6.49 5.17 0.97
C TRP A 58 5.15 5.85 0.66
N ILE A 59 4.15 5.70 1.52
CA ILE A 59 2.87 6.42 1.41
C ILE A 59 3.09 7.93 1.47
N ASN A 60 3.92 8.40 2.39
CA ASN A 60 4.25 9.83 2.50
C ASN A 60 4.96 10.37 1.25
N ASN A 61 5.91 9.61 0.69
CA ASN A 61 6.76 10.07 -0.41
C ASN A 61 6.11 9.90 -1.79
N HIS A 62 5.28 8.86 -1.97
CA HIS A 62 4.76 8.45 -3.28
C HIS A 62 3.22 8.36 -3.34
N GLY A 63 2.53 8.38 -2.19
CA GLY A 63 1.09 8.14 -2.09
C GLY A 63 0.23 9.00 -3.01
N VAL A 64 0.59 10.28 -3.18
CA VAL A 64 -0.11 11.24 -4.06
C VAL A 64 -0.19 10.77 -5.52
N ARG A 65 0.79 10.00 -5.99
CA ARG A 65 0.91 9.56 -7.39
C ARG A 65 0.55 8.10 -7.62
N LEU A 66 0.18 7.35 -6.57
CA LEU A 66 -0.14 5.92 -6.71
C LEU A 66 -1.32 5.63 -7.64
N HIS A 67 -2.21 6.60 -7.87
CA HIS A 67 -3.31 6.48 -8.84
C HIS A 67 -2.82 6.49 -10.31
N GLU A 68 -1.61 6.98 -10.57
CA GLU A 68 -0.98 6.96 -11.89
C GLU A 68 -0.21 5.65 -12.15
N MET A 69 -0.02 4.84 -11.10
CA MET A 69 0.81 3.65 -11.15
C MET A 69 -0.03 2.40 -11.45
N ARG A 70 0.63 1.39 -12.02
CA ARG A 70 0.06 0.05 -12.28
C ARG A 70 0.95 -1.00 -11.64
N THR A 71 0.37 -2.13 -11.26
CA THR A 71 1.12 -3.30 -10.79
C THR A 71 0.90 -4.52 -11.68
N ASN A 72 1.93 -5.35 -11.83
CA ASN A 72 1.81 -6.66 -12.47
C ASN A 72 1.63 -7.79 -11.43
N ASN A 73 1.51 -7.46 -10.14
CA ASN A 73 1.27 -8.46 -9.10
C ASN A 73 -0.11 -9.10 -9.32
N PRO A 74 -0.21 -10.41 -9.60
CA PRO A 74 -1.47 -11.06 -9.97
C PRO A 74 -2.51 -11.05 -8.83
N LYS A 75 -2.09 -10.90 -7.57
CA LYS A 75 -2.98 -10.79 -6.41
C LYS A 75 -3.72 -9.45 -6.36
N TYR A 76 -3.08 -8.38 -6.84
CA TYR A 76 -3.55 -7.00 -6.65
C TYR A 76 -3.86 -6.24 -7.93
N SER A 77 -3.37 -6.71 -9.09
CA SER A 77 -3.54 -6.01 -10.37
C SER A 77 -5.00 -5.75 -10.69
N HIS A 78 -5.90 -6.69 -10.37
CA HIS A 78 -7.33 -6.51 -10.58
C HIS A 78 -7.91 -5.35 -9.76
N LEU A 79 -7.39 -5.05 -8.57
CA LEU A 79 -7.89 -3.97 -7.71
C LEU A 79 -7.20 -2.64 -8.05
N ILE A 80 -5.88 -2.67 -8.21
CA ILE A 80 -5.06 -1.46 -8.42
C ILE A 80 -5.21 -0.90 -9.84
N ASN A 81 -5.30 -1.77 -10.86
CA ASN A 81 -5.28 -1.32 -12.25
C ASN A 81 -6.68 -0.98 -12.79
N GLN A 82 -7.72 -1.05 -11.96
CA GLN A 82 -9.05 -0.59 -12.35
C GLN A 82 -9.04 0.93 -12.58
N GLU A 83 -9.67 1.37 -13.67
CA GLU A 83 -9.93 2.79 -13.95
C GLU A 83 -11.15 3.31 -13.17
N ASP A 84 -11.80 2.42 -12.44
CA ASP A 84 -13.05 2.68 -11.75
C ASP A 84 -12.76 3.41 -10.43
N HIS A 85 -12.67 4.74 -10.54
CA HIS A 85 -12.58 5.68 -9.43
C HIS A 85 -13.96 5.85 -8.76
N LEU A 86 -14.67 4.76 -8.45
CA LEU A 86 -15.89 4.84 -7.64
C LEU A 86 -15.50 5.32 -6.24
N LYS A 87 -15.51 6.64 -6.08
CA LYS A 87 -15.59 7.33 -4.80
C LYS A 87 -16.96 6.95 -4.22
N HIS A 88 -16.99 5.93 -3.38
CA HIS A 88 -18.14 5.62 -2.53
C HIS A 88 -18.22 6.61 -1.38
#